data_AF-A0A942CVL4-F1
#
_entry.id   AF-A0A942CVL4-F1
#
_cell.length_a   1.000
_cell.length_b   1.000
_cell.length_c   1.000
_cell.angle_alpha   90.00
_cell.angle_beta   90.00
_cell.angle_gamma   90.00
#
_symmetry.space_group_name_H-M   'P 1'
#
loop_
_entity.id
_entity.type
_entity.pdbx_description
1 polymer ?
#
loop_
_entity_poly.entity_id
_entity_poly.type
_entity_poly.pdbx_seq_one_letter_code
_entity_poly.pdbx_strand_id
1 'polypeptide(L)'
;MSFTGETGPYCQYAVVRIRGIRRKGAEEGGESVPLKPETAPEILGGADGNDLWEMILHTGALDYAVDAAIGGQEPAFVAKYTFQLAQAFNNFYHKHPILKEKDAQKRAFFLALCGLVEAQLVRALDLLGIEAPEKM
;
A
#
# COMPACT_ATOMS: atom_id res chain seq x y z
N MET A 1 9.88 -6.33 20.88
CA MET A 1 9.34 -5.28 19.98
C MET A 1 7.84 -5.44 19.93
N SER A 2 7.08 -4.37 20.15
CA SER A 2 5.62 -4.44 20.00
C SER A 2 5.27 -4.35 18.52
N PHE A 3 4.48 -5.30 18.02
CA PHE A 3 3.90 -5.27 16.67
C PHE A 3 2.49 -4.65 16.67
N THR A 4 2.07 -4.09 17.81
CA THR A 4 0.79 -3.42 18.00
C THR A 4 1.02 -1.97 18.37
N GLY A 5 0.19 -1.06 17.81
CA GLY A 5 0.26 0.39 18.02
C GLY A 5 1.01 1.16 16.91
N GLU A 6 1.11 2.48 17.09
CA GLU A 6 1.80 3.42 16.18
C GLU A 6 3.33 3.26 16.28
N THR A 7 3.87 2.22 15.63
CA THR A 7 5.29 1.85 15.78
C THR A 7 5.97 1.59 14.44
N GLY A 8 7.28 1.83 14.36
CA GLY A 8 8.11 1.52 13.19
C GLY A 8 8.00 0.06 12.71
N PRO A 9 8.09 -0.95 13.61
CA PRO A 9 7.91 -2.35 13.23
C PRO A 9 6.57 -2.68 12.57
N TYR A 10 5.48 -2.00 12.96
CA TYR A 10 4.18 -2.18 12.30
C TYR A 10 4.23 -1.75 10.83
N CYS A 11 4.81 -0.59 10.55
CA CYS A 11 4.95 -0.07 9.19
C CYS A 11 5.88 -0.94 8.33
N GLN A 12 7.03 -1.34 8.88
CA GLN A 12 7.97 -2.24 8.22
C GLN A 12 7.30 -3.61 7.91
N TYR A 13 6.46 -4.12 8.81
CA TYR A 13 5.78 -5.39 8.61
C TYR A 13 4.73 -5.32 7.49
N ALA A 14 4.07 -4.16 7.33
CA ALA A 14 3.21 -3.92 6.17
C ALA A 14 3.99 -4.04 4.86
N VAL A 15 5.21 -3.47 4.77
CA VAL A 15 6.09 -3.62 3.59
C VAL A 15 6.43 -5.09 3.32
N VAL A 16 6.87 -5.84 4.33
CA VAL A 16 7.19 -7.28 4.18
C VAL A 16 5.99 -8.08 3.70
N ARG A 17 4.80 -7.78 4.23
CA ARG A 17 3.55 -8.42 3.82
C ARG A 17 3.24 -8.13 2.36
N ILE A 18 3.35 -6.87 1.93
CA ILE A 18 3.13 -6.47 0.53
C ILE A 18 4.09 -7.23 -0.39
N ARG A 19 5.39 -7.23 -0.08
CA ARG A 19 6.42 -7.97 -0.82
C ARG A 19 6.10 -9.45 -0.93
N GLY A 20 5.61 -10.06 0.16
CA GLY A 20 5.18 -11.45 0.19
C GLY A 20 3.99 -11.74 -0.72
N ILE A 21 2.99 -10.85 -0.74
CA ILE A 21 1.82 -10.96 -1.63
C ILE A 21 2.25 -10.84 -3.08
N ARG A 22 3.04 -9.82 -3.41
CA ARG A 22 3.52 -9.58 -4.78
C ARG A 22 4.36 -10.73 -5.30
N ARG A 23 5.29 -11.26 -4.50
CA ARG A 23 6.08 -12.45 -4.86
C ARG A 23 5.19 -13.64 -5.22
N LYS A 24 4.21 -13.96 -4.38
CA LYS A 24 3.25 -15.05 -4.66
C LYS A 24 2.39 -14.74 -5.89
N GLY A 25 1.97 -13.49 -6.06
CA GLY A 25 1.22 -13.04 -7.24
C GLY A 25 2.01 -13.20 -8.54
N ALA A 26 3.31 -12.94 -8.51
CA ALA A 26 4.22 -13.18 -9.64
C ALA A 26 4.38 -14.68 -9.93
N GLU A 27 4.54 -15.52 -8.91
CA GLU A 27 4.60 -16.99 -9.04
C GLU A 27 3.31 -17.58 -9.67
N GLU A 28 2.15 -16.98 -9.39
CA GLU A 28 0.84 -17.37 -9.96
C GLU A 28 0.50 -16.69 -11.31
N GLY A 29 1.46 -15.94 -11.89
CA GLY A 29 1.29 -15.23 -13.17
C GLY A 29 0.37 -14.01 -13.12
N GLY A 30 -0.03 -13.55 -11.93
CA GLY A 30 -0.91 -12.40 -11.74
C GLY A 30 -0.31 -11.06 -12.19
N GLU A 31 0.99 -10.85 -11.97
CA GLU A 31 1.69 -9.62 -12.39
C GLU A 31 1.94 -9.57 -13.92
N SER A 32 1.89 -10.72 -14.61
CA SER A 32 2.09 -10.78 -16.07
C SER A 32 0.84 -10.47 -16.90
N VAL A 33 -0.31 -10.26 -16.23
CA VAL A 33 -1.56 -9.91 -16.91
C VAL A 33 -1.54 -8.42 -17.25
N PRO A 34 -1.55 -8.02 -18.54
CA PRO A 34 -1.62 -6.61 -18.91
C PRO A 34 -2.99 -6.05 -18.50
N LEU A 35 -2.95 -4.92 -17.77
CA LEU A 35 -4.15 -4.19 -17.41
C LEU A 35 -4.75 -3.53 -18.65
N LYS A 36 -6.04 -3.76 -18.87
CA LYS A 36 -6.76 -3.07 -19.94
C LYS A 36 -7.13 -1.64 -19.50
N PRO A 37 -7.24 -0.69 -20.44
CA PRO A 37 -7.61 0.70 -20.11
C PRO A 37 -8.93 0.83 -19.32
N GLU A 38 -9.89 -0.04 -19.60
CA GLU A 38 -11.21 -0.09 -18.94
C GLU A 38 -11.19 -0.69 -17.53
N THR A 39 -10.15 -1.44 -17.16
CA THR A 39 -10.10 -2.19 -15.90
C THR A 39 -10.21 -1.29 -14.67
N ALA A 40 -9.44 -0.20 -14.64
CA ALA A 40 -9.48 0.72 -13.49
C ALA A 40 -10.85 1.42 -13.38
N PRO A 41 -11.42 2.04 -14.43
CA PRO A 41 -12.77 2.59 -14.38
C PRO A 41 -13.85 1.61 -13.92
N GLU A 42 -13.83 0.37 -14.40
CA GLU A 42 -14.83 -0.65 -14.03
C GLU A 42 -14.73 -1.05 -12.56
N ILE A 43 -13.51 -1.30 -12.06
CA ILE A 43 -13.28 -1.68 -10.68
C ILE A 43 -13.61 -0.53 -9.72
N LEU A 44 -13.16 0.68 -10.06
CA LEU A 44 -13.35 1.88 -9.24
C LEU A 44 -14.79 2.41 -9.29
N GLY A 45 -15.55 2.07 -10.33
CA GLY A 45 -16.99 2.33 -10.42
C GLY A 45 -17.86 1.25 -9.77
N GLY A 46 -17.26 0.14 -9.33
CA GLY A 46 -17.97 -0.99 -8.72
C GLY A 46 -18.30 -0.80 -7.24
N ALA A 47 -18.88 -1.83 -6.62
CA ALA A 47 -19.30 -1.82 -5.22
C ALA A 47 -18.13 -1.56 -4.23
N ASP A 48 -16.94 -2.03 -4.57
CA ASP A 48 -15.71 -1.84 -3.77
C ASP A 48 -15.00 -0.50 -4.07
N GLY A 49 -15.52 0.28 -5.03
CA GLY A 49 -14.82 1.43 -5.61
C GLY A 49 -14.39 2.49 -4.60
N ASN A 50 -15.23 2.78 -3.61
CA ASN A 50 -14.93 3.78 -2.57
C ASN A 50 -13.72 3.38 -1.72
N ASP A 51 -13.64 2.11 -1.29
CA ASP A 51 -12.51 1.61 -0.50
C ASP A 51 -11.21 1.66 -1.30
N LEU A 52 -11.28 1.36 -2.60
CA LEU A 52 -10.12 1.41 -3.50
C LEU A 52 -9.68 2.84 -3.79
N TRP A 53 -10.63 3.76 -3.98
CA TRP A 53 -10.34 5.19 -4.10
C TRP A 53 -9.67 5.73 -2.84
N GLU A 54 -10.17 5.37 -1.66
CA GLU A 54 -9.55 5.76 -0.40
C GLU A 54 -8.09 5.27 -0.34
N MET A 55 -7.83 4.00 -0.68
CA MET A 55 -6.47 3.47 -0.71
C MET A 55 -5.55 4.22 -1.70
N ILE A 56 -6.05 4.55 -2.89
CA ILE A 56 -5.31 5.31 -3.91
C ILE A 56 -4.98 6.72 -3.39
N LEU A 57 -5.96 7.41 -2.80
CA LEU A 57 -5.77 8.76 -2.26
C LEU A 57 -4.76 8.77 -1.10
N HIS A 58 -4.85 7.83 -0.16
CA HIS A 58 -3.85 7.70 0.91
C HIS A 58 -2.47 7.42 0.33
N THR A 59 -2.37 6.56 -0.68
CA THR A 59 -1.08 6.26 -1.35
C THR A 59 -0.48 7.52 -1.98
N GLY A 60 -1.30 8.40 -2.57
CA GLY A 60 -0.85 9.66 -3.18
C GLY A 60 -0.55 10.80 -2.20
N ALA A 61 -0.77 10.63 -0.89
CA ALA A 61 -0.74 11.74 0.06
C ALA A 61 0.64 12.02 0.73
N LEU A 62 1.71 11.33 0.33
CA LEU A 62 3.03 11.51 0.93
C LEU A 62 3.55 12.95 0.78
N ASP A 63 3.41 13.54 -0.41
CA ASP A 63 3.93 14.89 -0.68
C ASP A 63 3.27 15.94 0.25
N TYR A 64 1.96 15.82 0.51
CA TYR A 64 1.27 16.67 1.48
C TYR A 64 1.80 16.50 2.90
N ALA A 65 2.12 15.28 3.31
CA ALA A 65 2.69 15.02 4.62
C ALA A 65 4.11 15.59 4.75
N VAL A 66 4.90 15.55 3.67
CA VAL A 66 6.24 16.15 3.60
C VAL A 66 6.15 17.68 3.64
N ASP A 67 5.25 18.30 2.87
CA ASP A 67 5.04 19.75 2.90
C ASP A 67 4.59 20.24 4.28
N ALA A 68 3.69 19.50 4.94
CA ALA A 68 3.29 19.78 6.31
C ALA A 68 4.45 19.65 7.30
N ALA A 69 5.29 18.63 7.15
CA ALA A 69 6.48 18.44 7.98
C ALA A 69 7.49 19.58 7.82
N ILE A 70 7.72 20.04 6.58
CA ILE A 70 8.64 21.16 6.29
C ILE A 70 8.06 22.46 6.86
N GLY A 71 6.80 22.78 6.56
CA GLY A 71 6.15 24.01 7.00
C GLY A 71 6.01 24.11 8.53
N GLY A 72 5.76 22.98 9.19
CA GLY A 72 5.66 22.89 10.65
C GLY A 72 6.96 22.57 11.39
N GLN A 73 8.05 22.27 10.66
CA GLN A 73 9.30 21.73 11.20
C GLN A 73 9.09 20.48 12.08
N GLU A 74 8.10 19.65 11.73
CA GLU A 74 7.61 18.56 12.56
C GLU A 74 7.60 17.23 11.77
N PRO A 75 8.60 16.35 11.95
CA PRO A 75 8.68 15.08 11.21
C PRO A 75 7.54 14.11 11.56
N ALA A 76 6.83 14.32 12.68
CA ALA A 76 5.69 13.48 13.05
C ALA A 76 4.57 13.44 11.99
N PHE A 77 4.47 14.45 11.11
CA PHE A 77 3.51 14.40 10.00
C PHE A 77 3.81 13.23 9.03
N VAL A 78 5.09 12.99 8.69
CA VAL A 78 5.51 11.87 7.84
C VAL A 78 5.33 10.54 8.59
N ALA A 79 5.66 10.50 9.89
CA ALA A 79 5.46 9.30 10.71
C ALA A 79 3.98 8.89 10.78
N LYS A 80 3.09 9.87 10.99
CA LYS A 80 1.64 9.66 11.02
C LYS A 80 1.12 9.18 9.67
N TYR A 81 1.53 9.81 8.58
CA TYR A 81 1.21 9.37 7.22
C TYR A 81 1.62 7.91 7.00
N THR A 82 2.87 7.57 7.34
CA THR A 82 3.42 6.21 7.16
C THR A 82 2.58 5.17 7.91
N PHE A 83 2.20 5.47 9.17
CA PHE A 83 1.34 4.60 9.96
C PHE A 83 -0.07 4.47 9.36
N GLN A 84 -0.68 5.58 8.95
CA GLN A 84 -2.01 5.58 8.35
C GLN A 84 -2.06 4.81 7.04
N LEU A 85 -1.04 4.95 6.18
CA LEU A 85 -0.94 4.17 4.94
C LEU A 85 -0.79 2.67 5.22
N ALA A 86 0.04 2.29 6.20
CA ALA A 86 0.18 0.90 6.62
C ALA A 86 -1.13 0.32 7.18
N GLN A 87 -1.88 1.11 7.95
CA GLN A 87 -3.18 0.73 8.49
C GLN A 87 -4.23 0.58 7.38
N ALA A 88 -4.30 1.54 6.45
CA ALA A 88 -5.19 1.49 5.29
C ALA A 88 -4.90 0.25 4.43
N PHE A 89 -3.62 -0.05 4.18
CA PHE A 89 -3.22 -1.27 3.46
C PHE A 89 -3.68 -2.54 4.16
N ASN A 90 -3.52 -2.63 5.48
CA ASN A 90 -3.97 -3.79 6.24
C ASN A 90 -5.49 -3.99 6.14
N ASN A 91 -6.26 -2.89 6.22
CA ASN A 91 -7.71 -2.94 6.01
C ASN A 91 -8.07 -3.40 4.60
N PHE A 92 -7.41 -2.84 3.57
CA PHE A 92 -7.55 -3.26 2.18
C PHE A 92 -7.28 -4.76 2.01
N TYR A 93 -6.17 -5.26 2.56
CA TYR A 93 -5.80 -6.67 2.51
C TYR A 93 -6.82 -7.59 3.21
N HIS A 94 -7.42 -7.14 4.30
CA HIS A 94 -8.45 -7.90 5.01
C HIS A 94 -9.78 -7.95 4.23
N LYS A 95 -10.16 -6.86 3.56
CA LYS A 95 -11.40 -6.77 2.78
C LYS A 95 -11.31 -7.48 1.43
N HIS A 96 -10.15 -7.39 0.76
CA HIS A 96 -9.98 -7.90 -0.60
C HIS A 96 -9.00 -9.09 -0.61
N PRO A 97 -9.46 -10.33 -0.89
CA PRO A 97 -8.62 -11.51 -0.96
C PRO A 97 -7.73 -11.52 -2.23
N ILE A 98 -6.68 -10.69 -2.26
CA ILE A 98 -5.88 -10.36 -3.46
C ILE A 98 -5.48 -11.59 -4.30
N LEU A 99 -4.80 -12.57 -3.70
CA LEU A 99 -4.33 -13.76 -4.42
C LEU A 99 -5.46 -14.72 -4.81
N LYS A 100 -6.59 -14.68 -4.09
CA LYS A 100 -7.76 -15.54 -4.33
C LYS A 100 -8.81 -14.88 -5.24
N GLU A 101 -8.54 -13.66 -5.71
CA GLU A 101 -9.41 -12.98 -6.67
C GLU A 101 -9.45 -13.76 -7.98
N LYS A 102 -10.66 -14.07 -8.44
CA LYS A 102 -10.90 -14.94 -9.59
C LYS A 102 -10.81 -14.17 -10.90
N ASP A 103 -11.17 -12.90 -10.87
CA ASP A 103 -11.03 -12.03 -12.03
C ASP A 103 -9.54 -11.66 -12.20
N ALA A 104 -8.95 -12.08 -13.32
CA ALA A 104 -7.53 -11.85 -13.60
C ALA A 104 -7.18 -10.35 -13.72
N GLN A 105 -8.08 -9.53 -14.26
CA GLN A 105 -7.89 -8.08 -14.38
C GLN A 105 -7.99 -7.41 -13.00
N LYS A 106 -8.97 -7.80 -12.19
CA LYS A 106 -9.11 -7.29 -10.81
C LYS A 106 -7.93 -7.70 -9.92
N ARG A 107 -7.48 -8.95 -10.04
CA ARG A 107 -6.27 -9.43 -9.36
C ARG A 107 -5.02 -8.66 -9.78
N ALA A 108 -4.82 -8.44 -11.08
CA ALA A 108 -3.71 -7.65 -11.60
C ALA A 108 -3.76 -6.20 -11.09
N PHE A 109 -4.95 -5.60 -11.04
CA PHE A 109 -5.15 -4.25 -10.51
C PHE A 109 -4.78 -4.16 -9.02
N PHE A 110 -5.21 -5.13 -8.20
CA PHE A 110 -4.83 -5.19 -6.79
C PHE A 110 -3.32 -5.39 -6.58
N LEU A 111 -2.66 -6.21 -7.39
CA LEU A 111 -1.20 -6.38 -7.34
C LEU A 111 -0.47 -5.09 -7.74
N ALA A 112 -0.97 -4.36 -8.75
CA ALA A 112 -0.43 -3.06 -9.12
C ALA A 112 -0.58 -2.02 -7.99
N LEU A 113 -1.76 -1.98 -7.36
CA LEU A 113 -2.00 -1.11 -6.20
C LEU A 113 -1.07 -1.47 -5.04
N CYS A 114 -0.85 -2.75 -4.75
CA CYS A 114 0.14 -3.20 -3.78
C CYS A 114 1.53 -2.64 -4.07
N GLY A 115 1.97 -2.66 -5.34
CA GLY A 115 3.26 -2.11 -5.74
C GLY A 115 3.38 -0.60 -5.49
N LEU A 116 2.31 0.16 -5.74
CA LEU A 116 2.27 1.60 -5.45
C LEU A 116 2.38 1.87 -3.95
N VAL A 117 1.62 1.13 -3.14
CA VAL A 117 1.63 1.25 -1.68
C VAL A 117 2.99 0.90 -1.11
N GLU A 118 3.62 -0.18 -1.61
CA GLU A 118 4.98 -0.56 -1.23
C GLU A 118 5.97 0.58 -1.48
N ALA A 119 5.96 1.14 -2.70
CA ALA A 119 6.88 2.20 -3.08
C ALA A 119 6.73 3.44 -2.18
N GLN A 120 5.50 3.81 -1.83
CA GLN A 120 5.24 4.96 -0.98
C GLN A 120 5.59 4.70 0.50
N LEU A 121 5.30 3.51 1.02
CA LEU A 121 5.73 3.14 2.37
C LEU A 121 7.25 3.10 2.50
N VAL A 122 7.94 2.52 1.52
CA VAL A 122 9.42 2.48 1.50
C VAL A 122 9.98 3.89 1.47
N ARG A 123 9.46 4.77 0.61
CA ARG A 123 9.88 6.17 0.54
C ARG A 123 9.63 6.91 1.86
N ALA A 124 8.47 6.73 2.47
CA ALA A 124 8.13 7.40 3.73
C ALA A 124 9.00 6.91 4.90
N LEU A 125 9.31 5.60 4.95
CA LEU A 125 10.24 5.03 5.92
C LEU A 125 11.68 5.55 5.72
N ASP A 126 12.13 5.65 4.47
CA ASP A 126 13.45 6.19 4.13
C ASP A 126 13.61 7.65 4.57
N LEU A 127 12.57 8.48 4.36
CA LEU A 127 12.53 9.86 4.86
C LEU A 127 12.62 9.96 6.39
N LEU A 128 12.18 8.93 7.11
CA LEU A 128 12.28 8.82 8.57
C LEU A 128 13.60 8.18 9.04
N GLY A 129 14.49 7.79 8.13
CA GLY A 129 15.72 7.08 8.43
C GLY A 129 15.52 5.63 8.88
N ILE A 130 14.40 5.01 8.48
CA ILE A 130 14.03 3.64 8.85
C ILE A 130 14.18 2.74 7.62
N GLU A 131 15.00 1.70 7.72
CA GLU A 131 15.15 0.73 6.65
C GLU A 131 13.88 -0.14 6.48
N ALA A 132 13.46 -0.36 5.25
CA ALA A 132 12.33 -1.23 4.92
C ALA A 132 12.82 -2.67 4.62
N PRO A 133 12.57 -3.65 5.51
CA PRO A 133 13.18 -4.97 5.41
C PRO A 133 12.59 -5.79 4.25
N GLU A 134 13.43 -6.56 3.57
CA GLU A 134 13.00 -7.50 2.51
C GLU A 134 12.16 -8.66 3.06
N LYS A 135 12.48 -9.11 4.29
CA LYS A 135 11.79 -10.14 5.05
C LYS A 135 11.90 -9.83 6.55
N MET A 136 10.90 -10.25 7.32
CA MET A 136 10.90 -10.29 8.78
C MET A 136 10.74 -11.73 9.27
#